data_AF-A0A060ZE59-F1
#
_entry.id   AF-A0A060ZE59-F1
#
_cell.length_a   1.000
_cell.length_b   1.000
_cell.length_c   1.000
_cell.angle_alpha   90.00
_cell.angle_beta   90.00
_cell.angle_gamma   90.00
#
_symmetry.space_group_name_H-M   'P 1'
#
loop_
_entity.id
_entity.type
_entity.pdbx_description
1 polymer ?
#
loop_
_entity_poly.entity_id
_entity_poly.type
_entity_poly.pdbx_seq_one_letter_code
_entity_poly.pdbx_strand_id
1 'polypeptide(L)'
;AVLVQDFQALRDRLEREGLLRARPLFFSLYLGHILLLEALALGLLWVWGTSWSLTLLCSLMLATSQAQAGWLQHDYGHLSVCKKSSWNHVLHKFVIGHLKGASANWWNHRHFQHHAKPNVFSKDPDINSLHVFVLGDKQPVEVVITIIYL
;
A
#
# COMPACT_ATOMS: atom_id res chain seq x y z
N ALA A 1 -7.50 -18.22 24.05
CA ALA A 1 -8.77 -17.67 24.57
C ALA A 1 -8.65 -16.16 24.83
N VAL A 2 -7.73 -15.72 25.71
CA VAL A 2 -7.54 -14.30 26.07
C VAL A 2 -7.23 -13.39 24.87
N LEU A 3 -6.25 -13.75 24.04
CA LEU A 3 -5.86 -12.94 22.86
C LEU A 3 -7.05 -12.63 21.92
N VAL A 4 -7.91 -13.62 21.67
CA VAL A 4 -9.08 -13.45 20.79
C VAL A 4 -10.09 -12.48 21.40
N GLN A 5 -10.29 -12.55 22.73
CA GLN A 5 -11.15 -11.63 23.45
C GLN A 5 -10.60 -10.20 23.43
N ASP A 6 -9.28 -10.04 23.59
CA ASP A 6 -8.62 -8.74 23.52
C ASP A 6 -8.79 -8.09 22.13
N PHE A 7 -8.62 -8.86 21.06
CA PHE A 7 -8.84 -8.38 19.69
C PHE A 7 -10.30 -7.99 19.44
N GLN A 8 -11.26 -8.75 19.95
CA GLN A 8 -12.69 -8.42 19.85
C GLN A 8 -13.00 -7.13 20.61
N ALA A 9 -12.54 -7.01 21.86
CA ALA A 9 -12.74 -5.81 22.67
C ALA A 9 -12.13 -4.57 22.02
N LEU A 10 -10.94 -4.70 21.44
CA LEU A 10 -10.29 -3.64 20.67
C LEU A 10 -11.12 -3.25 19.44
N ARG A 11 -11.55 -4.23 18.65
CA ARG A 11 -12.37 -3.99 17.46
C ARG A 11 -13.65 -3.24 17.82
N ASP A 12 -14.38 -3.70 18.84
CA ASP A 12 -15.63 -3.09 19.27
C ASP A 12 -15.42 -1.64 19.73
N ARG A 13 -14.30 -1.36 20.40
CA ARG A 13 -13.91 0.01 20.76
C ARG A 13 -13.66 0.87 19.53
N LEU A 14 -12.88 0.40 18.56
CA LEU A 14 -12.57 1.14 17.33
C LEU A 14 -13.83 1.40 16.49
N GLU A 15 -14.77 0.45 16.45
CA GLU A 15 -16.07 0.61 15.79
C GLU A 15 -16.94 1.67 16.47
N ARG A 16 -17.02 1.65 17.82
CA ARG A 16 -17.75 2.67 18.60
C ARG A 16 -17.19 4.08 18.43
N GLU A 17 -15.85 4.20 18.41
CA GLU A 17 -15.16 5.48 18.16
C GLU A 17 -15.26 5.92 16.68
N GLY A 18 -15.80 5.08 15.80
CA GLY A 18 -15.97 5.38 14.38
C GLY A 18 -14.66 5.39 13.58
N LEU A 19 -13.57 4.84 14.14
CA LEU A 19 -12.25 4.83 13.53
C LEU A 19 -12.16 3.93 12.30
N LEU A 20 -13.07 2.97 12.16
CA LEU A 20 -13.17 2.10 10.98
C LEU A 20 -14.03 2.69 9.85
N ARG A 21 -14.57 3.91 10.01
CA ARG A 21 -15.37 4.58 8.98
C ARG A 21 -14.47 5.41 8.06
N ALA A 22 -14.32 4.96 6.82
CA ALA A 22 -13.65 5.74 5.80
C ALA A 22 -14.33 7.09 5.55
N ARG A 23 -13.52 8.12 5.28
CA ARG A 23 -13.97 9.48 4.95
C ARG A 23 -13.80 9.72 3.45
N PRO A 24 -14.86 9.60 2.62
CA PRO A 24 -14.72 9.65 1.16
C PRO A 24 -14.09 10.94 0.65
N LEU A 25 -14.39 12.07 1.29
CA LEU A 25 -13.81 13.36 0.94
C LEU A 25 -12.29 13.37 1.10
N PHE A 26 -11.77 12.82 2.21
CA PHE A 26 -10.33 12.72 2.43
C PHE A 26 -9.66 11.93 1.31
N PHE A 27 -10.17 10.73 0.99
CA PHE A 27 -9.60 9.89 -0.06
C PHE A 27 -9.75 10.51 -1.46
N SER A 28 -10.81 11.26 -1.72
CA SER A 28 -11.00 11.97 -3.00
C SER A 28 -10.01 13.13 -3.14
N LEU A 29 -9.81 13.91 -2.08
CA LEU A 29 -8.80 14.98 -2.05
C LEU A 29 -7.38 14.40 -2.12
N TYR A 30 -7.16 13.24 -1.50
CA TYR A 30 -5.87 12.56 -1.55
C TYR A 30 -5.53 12.09 -2.98
N LEU A 31 -6.49 11.46 -3.67
CA LEU A 31 -6.35 11.13 -5.09
C LEU A 31 -6.15 12.38 -5.95
N GLY A 32 -6.91 13.45 -5.70
CA GLY A 32 -6.79 14.72 -6.41
C GLY A 32 -5.40 15.35 -6.23
N HIS A 33 -4.83 15.29 -5.03
CA HIS A 33 -3.48 15.78 -4.74
C HIS A 33 -2.41 15.00 -5.51
N ILE A 34 -2.51 13.66 -5.56
CA ILE A 34 -1.63 12.80 -6.35
C ILE A 34 -1.69 13.20 -7.84
N LEU A 35 -2.90 13.27 -8.40
CA LEU A 35 -3.10 13.63 -9.81
C LEU A 35 -2.58 15.04 -10.12
N LEU A 36 -2.74 15.98 -9.19
CA LEU A 36 -2.22 17.34 -9.33
C LEU A 36 -0.69 17.34 -9.38
N LEU A 37 -0.01 16.59 -8.51
CA LEU A 37 1.45 16.48 -8.53
C LEU A 37 1.96 15.88 -9.85
N GLU A 38 1.34 14.79 -10.32
CA GLU A 38 1.66 14.18 -11.62
C GLU A 38 1.48 15.19 -12.78
N ALA A 39 0.32 15.86 -12.83
CA ALA A 39 0.00 16.83 -13.88
C ALA A 39 0.93 18.05 -13.85
N LEU A 40 1.27 18.57 -12.67
CA LEU A 40 2.19 19.69 -12.54
C LEU A 40 3.60 19.30 -12.96
N ALA A 41 4.10 18.12 -12.56
CA ALA A 41 5.43 17.66 -12.98
C ALA A 41 5.52 17.50 -14.51
N LEU A 42 4.52 16.85 -15.12
CA LEU A 42 4.46 16.70 -16.58
C LEU A 42 4.28 18.05 -17.29
N GLY A 43 3.45 18.94 -16.75
CA GLY A 43 3.22 20.28 -17.29
C GLY A 43 4.46 21.18 -17.24
N LEU A 44 5.23 21.12 -16.15
CA LEU A 44 6.49 21.84 -16.02
C LEU A 44 7.49 21.41 -17.10
N LEU A 45 7.64 20.09 -17.30
CA LEU A 45 8.52 19.54 -18.34
C LEU A 45 8.03 19.90 -19.74
N TRP A 46 6.72 19.87 -19.98
CA TRP A 46 6.13 20.20 -21.28
C TRP A 46 6.36 21.66 -21.69
N VAL A 47 6.19 22.60 -20.76
CA VAL A 47 6.25 24.04 -21.06
C VAL A 47 7.69 24.56 -21.07
N TRP A 48 8.54 24.12 -20.14
CA TRP A 48 9.89 24.67 -19.95
C TRP A 48 11.02 23.71 -20.38
N GLY A 49 10.70 22.49 -20.82
CA GLY A 49 11.69 21.50 -21.22
C GLY A 49 12.50 20.96 -20.04
N THR A 50 13.77 20.63 -20.29
CA THR A 50 14.64 19.97 -19.31
C THR A 50 15.77 20.87 -18.83
N SER A 51 15.93 20.98 -17.52
CA SER A 51 17.11 21.54 -16.85
C SER A 51 17.37 20.76 -15.56
N TRP A 52 18.58 20.81 -15.01
CA TRP A 52 18.87 20.07 -13.77
C TRP A 52 17.97 20.48 -12.60
N SER A 53 17.68 21.77 -12.45
CA SER A 53 16.78 22.25 -11.39
C SER A 53 15.33 21.78 -11.60
N LEU A 54 14.82 21.85 -12.83
CA LEU A 54 13.47 21.38 -13.16
C LEU A 54 13.35 19.87 -13.02
N THR A 55 14.35 19.11 -13.48
CA THR A 55 14.38 17.65 -13.33
C THR A 55 14.34 17.24 -11.87
N LEU A 56 15.13 17.88 -11.00
CA LEU A 56 15.13 17.59 -9.56
C LEU A 56 13.78 17.93 -8.91
N LEU A 57 13.20 19.09 -9.24
CA LEU A 57 11.90 19.50 -8.74
C LEU A 57 10.80 18.51 -9.16
N CYS A 58 10.73 18.17 -10.45
CA CYS A 58 9.76 17.21 -10.97
C CYS A 58 9.96 15.83 -10.35
N SER A 59 11.21 15.40 -10.16
CA SER A 59 11.53 14.12 -9.50
C SER A 59 11.01 14.08 -8.07
N LEU A 60 11.15 15.17 -7.30
CA LEU A 60 10.61 15.25 -5.94
C LEU A 60 9.08 15.17 -5.93
N MET A 61 8.42 15.87 -6.86
CA MET A 61 6.97 15.86 -6.99
C MET A 61 6.45 14.46 -7.34
N LEU A 62 7.06 13.82 -8.34
CA LEU A 62 6.71 12.47 -8.77
C LEU A 62 7.04 11.44 -7.70
N ALA A 63 8.18 11.52 -7.02
CA ALA A 63 8.51 10.62 -5.91
C ALA A 63 7.48 10.72 -4.78
N THR A 64 7.07 11.93 -4.43
CA THR A 64 6.03 12.17 -3.42
C THR A 64 4.69 11.58 -3.86
N SER A 65 4.27 11.87 -5.09
CA SER A 65 3.05 11.30 -5.70
C SER A 65 3.06 9.78 -5.69
N GLN A 66 4.17 9.16 -6.11
CA GLN A 66 4.29 7.71 -6.21
C GLN A 66 4.30 7.02 -4.85
N ALA A 67 4.94 7.62 -3.83
CA ALA A 67 4.88 7.11 -2.47
C ALA A 67 3.44 7.16 -1.93
N GLN A 68 2.75 8.28 -2.11
CA GLN A 68 1.37 8.47 -1.70
C GLN A 68 0.40 7.52 -2.42
N ALA A 69 0.55 7.37 -3.74
CA ALA A 69 -0.21 6.42 -4.55
C ALA A 69 -0.03 4.97 -4.07
N GLY A 70 1.14 4.63 -3.53
CA GLY A 70 1.41 3.31 -2.93
C GLY A 70 0.53 3.02 -1.71
N TRP A 71 0.35 4.00 -0.83
CA TRP A 71 -0.56 3.89 0.32
C TRP A 71 -2.02 3.93 -0.11
N LEU A 72 -2.38 4.83 -1.03
CA LEU A 72 -3.75 4.95 -1.50
C LEU A 72 -4.25 3.68 -2.21
N GLN A 73 -3.42 3.08 -3.07
CA GLN A 73 -3.79 1.81 -3.71
C GLN A 73 -3.89 0.67 -2.71
N HIS A 74 -3.08 0.67 -1.64
CA HIS A 74 -3.10 -0.35 -0.60
C HIS A 74 -4.46 -0.35 0.12
N ASP A 75 -4.95 0.84 0.48
CA ASP A 75 -6.25 0.99 1.14
C ASP A 75 -7.41 0.54 0.24
N TYR A 76 -7.36 0.87 -1.06
CA TYR A 76 -8.30 0.31 -2.03
C TYR A 76 -8.17 -1.22 -2.18
N GLY A 77 -6.94 -1.76 -2.17
CA GLY A 77 -6.68 -3.20 -2.22
C GLY A 77 -7.28 -3.96 -1.03
N HIS A 78 -7.28 -3.34 0.15
CA HIS A 78 -7.94 -3.85 1.36
C HIS A 78 -9.44 -3.62 1.42
N LEU A 79 -10.03 -2.98 0.41
CA LEU A 79 -11.46 -2.67 0.34
C LEU A 79 -11.95 -1.76 1.47
N SER A 80 -11.06 -0.96 2.07
CA SER A 80 -11.36 -0.18 3.28
C SER A 80 -12.01 1.18 2.99
N VAL A 81 -12.00 1.66 1.75
CA VAL A 81 -12.39 3.03 1.40
C VAL A 81 -13.86 3.15 0.98
N CYS A 82 -14.27 2.40 -0.04
CA CYS A 82 -15.63 2.45 -0.57
C CYS A 82 -16.54 1.44 0.12
N LYS A 83 -17.82 1.81 0.31
CA LYS A 83 -18.84 0.90 0.87
C LYS A 83 -19.08 -0.35 0.00
N LYS A 84 -18.98 -0.21 -1.33
CA LYS A 84 -19.09 -1.32 -2.29
C LYS A 84 -17.69 -1.76 -2.71
N SER A 85 -17.39 -3.05 -2.59
CA SER A 85 -16.10 -3.62 -2.99
C SER A 85 -15.75 -3.38 -4.46
N SER A 86 -16.75 -3.37 -5.35
CA SER A 86 -16.55 -3.11 -6.78
C SER A 86 -15.84 -1.78 -7.05
N TRP A 87 -16.18 -0.72 -6.31
CA TRP A 87 -15.55 0.59 -6.46
C TRP A 87 -14.11 0.59 -5.96
N ASN A 88 -13.82 -0.09 -4.85
CA ASN A 88 -12.45 -0.27 -4.38
C ASN A 88 -11.60 -0.99 -5.43
N HIS A 89 -12.12 -2.04 -6.07
CA HIS A 89 -11.37 -2.75 -7.12
C HIS A 89 -11.09 -1.89 -8.35
N VAL A 90 -12.05 -1.07 -8.78
CA VAL A 90 -11.85 -0.12 -9.90
C VAL A 90 -10.76 0.89 -9.54
N LEU A 91 -10.86 1.53 -8.37
CA LEU A 91 -9.91 2.54 -7.93
C LEU A 91 -8.52 1.94 -7.67
N HIS A 92 -8.44 0.75 -7.07
CA HIS A 92 -7.19 0.01 -6.91
C HIS A 92 -6.51 -0.20 -8.26
N LYS A 93 -7.22 -0.78 -9.24
CA LYS A 93 -6.70 -1.00 -10.61
C LYS A 93 -6.29 0.30 -11.30
N PHE A 94 -7.02 1.38 -11.10
CA PHE A 94 -6.66 2.69 -11.63
C PHE A 94 -5.35 3.19 -11.02
N VAL A 95 -5.25 3.28 -9.70
CA VAL A 95 -4.07 3.85 -9.01
C VAL A 95 -2.83 2.99 -9.25
N ILE A 96 -2.90 1.67 -9.03
CA ILE A 96 -1.71 0.82 -9.23
C ILE A 96 -1.38 0.62 -10.72
N GLY A 97 -2.39 0.48 -11.57
CA GLY A 97 -2.21 0.22 -12.99
C GLY A 97 -1.75 1.43 -13.77
N HIS A 98 -2.50 2.53 -13.68
CA HIS A 98 -2.26 3.72 -14.51
C HIS A 98 -1.27 4.69 -13.88
N LEU A 99 -1.25 4.84 -12.56
CA LEU A 99 -0.33 5.78 -11.90
C LEU A 99 1.00 5.13 -11.54
N LYS A 100 1.00 3.89 -11.04
CA LYS A 100 2.23 3.20 -10.62
C LYS A 100 2.83 2.27 -11.68
N GLY A 101 2.06 1.86 -12.69
CA GLY A 101 2.51 0.95 -13.73
C GLY A 101 2.60 -0.53 -13.32
N ALA A 102 1.85 -0.96 -12.29
CA ALA A 102 1.86 -2.34 -11.78
C ALA A 102 0.47 -2.99 -11.75
N SER A 103 0.40 -4.32 -11.72
CA SER A 103 -0.87 -5.06 -11.73
C SER A 103 -1.48 -5.18 -10.34
N ALA A 104 -2.76 -4.82 -10.21
CA ALA A 104 -3.54 -5.01 -8.98
C ALA A 104 -3.62 -6.48 -8.55
N ASN A 105 -3.68 -7.40 -9.52
CA ASN A 105 -3.72 -8.83 -9.23
C ASN A 105 -2.38 -9.34 -8.69
N TRP A 106 -1.27 -8.87 -9.28
CA TRP A 106 0.07 -9.19 -8.78
C TRP A 106 0.26 -8.67 -7.35
N TRP A 107 -0.16 -7.42 -7.10
CA TRP A 107 -0.05 -6.83 -5.78
C TRP A 107 -0.88 -7.62 -4.76
N ASN A 108 -2.16 -7.89 -5.04
CA ASN A 108 -3.01 -8.70 -4.17
C ASN A 108 -2.41 -10.08 -3.90
N HIS A 109 -1.89 -10.75 -4.93
CA HIS A 109 -1.30 -12.10 -4.77
C HIS A 109 -0.14 -12.09 -3.78
N ARG A 110 0.81 -11.15 -3.89
CA ARG A 110 1.93 -11.04 -2.94
C ARG A 110 1.46 -10.56 -1.57
N HIS A 111 0.62 -9.53 -1.55
CA HIS A 111 0.18 -8.88 -0.32
C HIS A 111 -0.64 -9.82 0.58
N PHE A 112 -1.45 -10.69 -0.01
CA PHE A 112 -2.16 -11.73 0.74
C PHE A 112 -1.21 -12.77 1.35
N GLN A 113 -0.10 -13.10 0.68
CA GLN A 113 0.92 -14.01 1.26
C GLN A 113 1.62 -13.34 2.45
N HIS A 114 2.00 -12.07 2.29
CA HIS A 114 2.57 -11.26 3.37
C HIS A 114 1.64 -11.26 4.60
N HIS A 115 0.37 -10.89 4.44
CA HIS A 115 -0.57 -10.84 5.56
C HIS A 115 -0.92 -12.22 6.17
N ALA A 116 -0.82 -13.30 5.40
CA ALA A 116 -1.08 -14.64 5.92
C ALA A 116 0.03 -15.12 6.88
N LYS A 117 1.30 -14.83 6.56
CA LYS A 117 2.48 -15.26 7.34
C LYS A 117 3.59 -14.19 7.29
N PRO A 118 3.40 -13.03 7.91
CA PRO A 118 4.36 -11.93 7.81
C PRO A 118 5.66 -12.28 8.54
N ASN A 119 6.79 -11.77 8.01
CA ASN A 119 8.13 -11.95 8.58
C ASN A 119 8.54 -13.44 8.76
N VAL A 120 8.08 -14.32 7.88
CA VAL A 120 8.49 -15.73 7.85
C VAL A 120 9.24 -16.02 6.56
N PHE A 121 10.49 -16.49 6.67
CA PHE A 121 11.32 -16.81 5.52
C PHE A 121 10.62 -17.77 4.56
N SER A 122 10.81 -17.55 3.25
CA SER A 122 10.20 -18.34 2.15
C SER A 122 8.67 -18.33 2.10
N LYS A 123 7.97 -17.62 3.01
CA LYS A 123 6.50 -17.52 3.04
C LYS A 123 6.03 -16.10 2.81
N ASP A 124 6.76 -15.13 3.36
CA ASP A 124 6.52 -13.72 3.15
C ASP A 124 7.37 -13.23 1.96
N PRO A 125 6.75 -12.86 0.81
CA PRO A 125 7.51 -12.39 -0.34
C PRO A 125 8.15 -11.01 -0.10
N ASP A 126 7.67 -10.21 0.87
CA ASP A 126 8.11 -8.84 1.08
C ASP A 126 9.47 -8.77 1.80
N ILE A 127 9.87 -9.85 2.48
CA ILE A 127 11.20 -9.94 3.09
C ILE A 127 12.23 -10.57 2.16
N ASN A 128 11.89 -11.01 0.94
CA ASN A 128 12.88 -11.66 0.05
C ASN A 128 14.04 -10.74 -0.38
N SER A 129 13.99 -9.44 -0.06
CA SER A 129 15.09 -8.47 -0.19
C SER A 129 15.91 -8.29 1.10
N LEU A 130 16.02 -9.33 1.94
CA LEU A 130 16.60 -9.30 3.30
C LEU A 130 17.87 -8.49 3.46
N HIS A 131 18.79 -8.55 2.49
CA HIS A 131 20.11 -7.93 2.63
C HIS A 131 20.14 -6.42 2.39
N VAL A 132 19.04 -5.80 1.94
CA VAL A 132 19.00 -4.36 1.63
C VAL A 132 18.06 -3.59 2.57
N PHE A 133 16.93 -4.18 2.97
CA PHE A 133 15.85 -3.44 3.66
C PHE A 133 15.34 -4.07 4.96
N VAL A 134 15.86 -5.23 5.40
CA VAL A 134 15.48 -5.80 6.70
C VAL A 134 16.41 -5.26 7.78
N LEU A 135 15.91 -4.30 8.54
CA LEU A 135 16.65 -3.58 9.58
C LEU A 135 15.95 -3.79 10.94
N GLY A 136 16.73 -4.06 11.99
CA GLY A 136 16.25 -4.13 13.38
C GLY A 136 16.78 -5.33 14.17
N ASP A 137 16.63 -5.28 15.49
CA ASP A 137 17.15 -6.33 16.38
C ASP A 137 16.35 -7.64 16.30
N LYS A 138 15.11 -7.57 15.80
CA LYS A 138 14.23 -8.72 15.58
C LYS A 138 14.17 -9.03 14.10
N GLN A 139 14.73 -10.18 13.74
CA GLN A 139 14.79 -10.64 12.36
C GLN A 139 13.59 -11.57 12.04
N PRO A 140 13.23 -11.71 10.75
CA PRO A 140 12.31 -12.74 10.30
C PRO A 140 12.71 -14.12 10.83
N VAL A 141 11.73 -15.00 11.02
CA VAL A 141 11.97 -16.33 11.59
C VAL A 141 11.92 -17.40 10.50
N GLU A 142 12.85 -18.35 10.57
CA GLU A 142 12.76 -19.57 9.77
C GLU A 142 11.80 -20.52 10.47
N VAL A 143 10.66 -20.77 9.85
CA VAL A 143 9.74 -21.81 10.32
C VAL A 143 10.00 -23.04 9.46
N VAL A 144 10.84 -23.94 9.96
CA VAL A 144 10.98 -25.28 9.39
C VAL A 144 9.68 -26.01 9.66
N ILE A 145 8.86 -26.19 8.62
CA ILE A 145 7.80 -27.19 8.67
C ILE A 145 8.52 -28.53 8.62
N THR A 146 8.80 -29.12 9.78
CA THR A 146 9.10 -30.54 9.84
C THR A 146 7.84 -31.24 9.37
N ILE A 147 7.80 -31.61 8.09
CA ILE A 147 6.82 -32.55 7.57
C ILE A 147 7.18 -33.88 8.22
N ILE A 148 6.64 -34.11 9.41
CA ILE A 148 6.54 -35.47 9.94
C ILE A 148 5.48 -36.10 9.04
N TYR A 149 5.94 -36.88 8.06
CA TYR A 149 5.12 -37.90 7.42
C TYR A 149 4.65 -38.84 8.55
N LEU A 150 3.39 -38.69 8.96
CA LEU A 150 2.61 -39.74 9.63
C LEU A 150 1.68 -40.35 8.59
#